data_AF-A0A9Q8V8K3-F1
#
_entry.id   AF-A0A9Q8V8K3-F1
#
_cell.length_a   1.000
_cell.length_b   1.000
_cell.length_c   1.000
_cell.angle_alpha   90.00
_cell.angle_beta   90.00
_cell.angle_gamma   90.00
#
_symmetry.space_group_name_H-M   'P 1'
#
loop_
_entity.id
_entity.type
_entity.pdbx_description
1 polymer ?
#
loop_
_entity_poly.entity_id
_entity_poly.type
_entity_poly.pdbx_seq_one_letter_code
_entity_poly.pdbx_strand_id
1 'polypeptide(L)'
;MISPSSITGHLSFFGALAQLPTPNRRVASTPPSSIHLHILTDVSPPPVLDLVAFYPKALYAGSSAPLHFLISIRRRYIRATSDPFFSASPAASPHSPWLQAFLYVELLVQLPLAVYLVWRLSSLWRRTTPFVELAAVVFCCLTFMGSVACCAELWSMSFLKLSAKKKSSLFYGTYLPFVIIPAIMGIDMYTRLALRFQRAEAVINKGKRQ
;
A
#
# COMPACT_ATOMS: atom_id res chain seq x y z
N MET A 1 53.37 36.87 -16.29
CA MET A 1 53.60 37.46 -14.96
C MET A 1 52.89 36.61 -13.91
N ILE A 2 53.69 35.88 -13.13
CA ILE A 2 53.55 35.57 -11.68
C ILE A 2 52.23 34.90 -11.19
N SER A 3 52.30 33.56 -11.08
CA SER A 3 51.79 32.72 -9.96
C SER A 3 52.60 33.01 -8.66
N PRO A 4 52.40 32.48 -7.41
CA PRO A 4 51.44 31.50 -6.84
C PRO A 4 50.93 31.83 -5.39
N SER A 5 49.95 31.06 -4.88
CA SER A 5 49.98 30.43 -3.54
C SER A 5 48.92 29.31 -3.53
N SER A 6 49.27 28.02 -3.61
CA SER A 6 49.71 27.14 -2.50
C SER A 6 48.63 26.96 -1.42
N ILE A 7 48.28 25.77 -0.90
CA ILE A 7 48.92 24.45 -0.90
C ILE A 7 47.97 23.49 -0.12
N THR A 8 47.89 22.20 -0.53
CA THR A 8 47.50 21.00 0.26
C THR A 8 46.09 20.91 0.90
N GLY A 9 45.44 19.74 1.03
CA GLY A 9 45.92 18.35 1.01
C GLY A 9 45.00 17.40 0.22
N HIS A 10 45.56 16.40 -0.46
CA HIS A 10 45.90 15.06 0.05
C HIS A 10 44.65 14.28 0.50
N LEU A 11 44.09 13.43 -0.37
CA LEU A 11 44.45 12.01 -0.54
C LEU A 11 43.96 11.12 0.60
N SER A 12 43.32 10.01 0.19
CA SER A 12 43.12 8.75 0.94
C SER A 12 41.79 8.61 1.69
N PHE A 13 40.81 8.01 1.03
CA PHE A 13 39.74 7.25 1.72
C PHE A 13 39.52 5.89 1.03
N PHE A 14 40.63 5.23 0.70
CA PHE A 14 40.69 3.79 0.41
C PHE A 14 41.57 3.16 1.50
N GLY A 15 40.96 2.28 2.31
CA GLY A 15 41.67 1.32 3.16
C GLY A 15 41.86 1.69 4.63
N ALA A 16 40.97 1.20 5.49
CA ALA A 16 41.33 0.53 6.75
C ALA A 16 40.09 -0.04 7.46
N LEU A 17 40.23 -1.30 7.91
CA LEU A 17 39.38 -2.07 8.86
C LEU A 17 38.09 -2.63 8.25
N ALA A 18 37.98 -3.90 7.83
CA ALA A 18 38.67 -5.11 8.31
C ALA A 18 38.62 -5.25 9.84
N GLN A 19 37.40 -5.27 10.39
CA GLN A 19 37.11 -5.91 11.67
C GLN A 19 35.89 -6.82 11.51
N LEU A 20 36.18 -8.11 11.40
CA LEU A 20 35.20 -9.20 11.52
C LEU A 20 34.57 -9.14 12.93
N PRO A 21 33.24 -9.07 13.06
CA PRO A 21 32.59 -9.37 14.33
C PRO A 21 32.58 -10.89 14.54
N THR A 22 33.09 -11.32 15.69
CA THR A 22 32.99 -12.68 16.23
C THR A 22 31.52 -13.15 16.32
N PRO A 23 31.25 -14.46 16.26
CA PRO A 23 29.91 -14.99 16.18
C PRO A 23 29.31 -15.14 17.58
N ASN A 24 28.96 -14.03 18.25
CA ASN A 24 28.07 -14.12 19.41
C ASN A 24 27.41 -12.77 19.74
N ARG A 25 26.42 -12.38 18.94
CA ARG A 25 25.37 -11.48 19.41
C ARG A 25 24.06 -11.89 18.78
N ARG A 26 23.18 -12.50 19.58
CA ARG A 26 21.75 -12.56 19.28
C ARG A 26 21.30 -11.12 19.04
N VAL A 27 21.21 -10.73 17.78
CA VAL A 27 20.48 -9.52 17.39
C VAL A 27 19.02 -9.85 17.71
N ALA A 28 18.57 -9.36 18.87
CA ALA A 28 17.17 -9.30 19.21
C ALA A 28 16.50 -8.48 18.09
N SER A 29 15.86 -9.18 17.16
CA SER A 29 15.00 -8.56 16.17
C SER A 29 13.88 -7.88 16.94
N THR A 30 13.91 -6.55 16.98
CA THR A 30 12.78 -5.75 17.44
C THR A 30 11.51 -6.25 16.75
N PRO A 31 10.42 -6.50 17.50
CA PRO A 31 9.18 -6.96 16.90
C PRO A 31 8.69 -5.90 15.91
N PRO A 32 8.14 -6.29 14.74
CA PRO A 32 7.49 -5.33 13.86
C PRO A 32 6.38 -4.64 14.67
N SER A 33 6.53 -3.33 14.80
CA SER A 33 5.69 -2.45 15.60
C SER A 33 4.22 -2.58 15.18
N SER A 34 3.31 -2.57 16.16
CA SER A 34 1.83 -2.62 16.02
C SER A 34 1.23 -1.64 15.00
N ILE A 35 2.02 -0.70 14.49
CA ILE A 35 1.66 0.32 13.52
C ILE A 35 1.21 -0.31 12.18
N HIS A 36 1.81 -1.43 11.75
CA HIS A 36 1.45 -2.03 10.46
C HIS A 36 0.05 -2.67 10.42
N LEU A 37 -0.45 -3.16 11.56
CA LEU A 37 -1.76 -3.82 11.62
C LEU A 37 -2.91 -2.80 11.74
N HIS A 38 -2.72 -1.74 12.52
CA HIS A 38 -3.70 -0.65 12.64
C HIS A 38 -3.89 0.11 11.32
N ILE A 39 -2.81 0.27 10.56
CA ILE A 39 -2.84 0.90 9.24
C ILE A 39 -3.72 0.15 8.24
N LEU A 40 -3.83 -1.18 8.36
CA LEU A 40 -4.70 -1.99 7.49
C LEU A 40 -6.19 -1.93 7.90
N THR A 41 -6.50 -1.42 9.10
CA THR A 41 -7.86 -1.45 9.67
C THR A 41 -8.52 -0.08 9.85
N ASP A 42 -7.75 1.02 9.96
CA ASP A 42 -8.27 2.33 10.42
C ASP A 42 -8.50 3.40 9.35
N VAL A 43 -8.27 3.14 8.07
CA VAL A 43 -8.48 4.15 7.02
C VAL A 43 -9.51 3.66 6.00
N SER A 44 -10.65 4.35 5.95
CA SER A 44 -11.78 4.19 4.99
C SER A 44 -12.65 2.93 5.13
N PRO A 45 -13.94 2.98 4.75
CA PRO A 45 -14.72 1.76 4.63
C PRO A 45 -13.99 0.82 3.68
N PRO A 46 -13.90 -0.47 4.00
CA PRO A 46 -12.93 -1.37 3.37
C PRO A 46 -13.27 -1.57 1.88
N PRO A 47 -12.42 -2.29 1.11
CA PRO A 47 -12.78 -2.93 -0.16
C PRO A 47 -14.25 -3.45 -0.22
N VAL A 48 -14.79 -3.87 0.93
CA VAL A 48 -16.19 -4.26 1.14
C VAL A 48 -17.24 -3.25 0.62
N LEU A 49 -16.99 -1.92 0.70
CA LEU A 49 -17.93 -0.90 0.22
C LEU A 49 -17.88 -0.70 -1.30
N ASP A 50 -16.72 -0.95 -1.88
CA ASP A 50 -16.44 -0.82 -3.31
C ASP A 50 -16.91 -2.07 -4.07
N LEU A 51 -16.83 -3.22 -3.39
CA LEU A 51 -17.25 -4.53 -3.89
C LEU A 51 -18.76 -4.79 -3.83
N VAL A 52 -19.54 -3.93 -3.16
CA VAL A 52 -21.02 -4.05 -3.14
C VAL A 52 -21.60 -4.08 -4.56
N ALA A 53 -20.93 -3.43 -5.52
CA ALA A 53 -21.30 -3.46 -6.93
C ALA A 53 -21.29 -4.87 -7.55
N PHE A 54 -20.47 -5.78 -7.03
CA PHE A 54 -20.34 -7.16 -7.51
C PHE A 54 -21.17 -8.17 -6.72
N TYR A 55 -21.79 -7.77 -5.60
CA TYR A 55 -22.62 -8.69 -4.83
C TYR A 55 -23.91 -9.01 -5.59
N PRO A 56 -24.41 -10.27 -5.54
CA PRO A 56 -25.72 -10.58 -6.08
C PRO A 56 -26.79 -9.77 -5.35
N LYS A 57 -27.75 -9.22 -6.11
CA LYS A 57 -28.82 -8.34 -5.59
C LYS A 57 -29.57 -8.95 -4.41
N ALA A 58 -29.72 -10.27 -4.37
CA ALA A 58 -30.37 -10.99 -3.27
C ALA A 58 -29.73 -10.70 -1.89
N LEU A 59 -28.43 -10.40 -1.83
CA LEU A 59 -27.72 -10.17 -0.56
C LEU A 59 -27.89 -8.77 0.01
N TYR A 60 -28.20 -7.77 -0.83
CA TYR A 60 -28.27 -6.37 -0.38
C TYR A 60 -29.55 -5.63 -0.75
N ALA A 61 -30.30 -6.02 -1.79
CA ALA A 61 -31.37 -5.19 -2.35
C ALA A 61 -32.65 -5.14 -1.49
N GLY A 62 -32.97 -6.23 -0.79
CA GLY A 62 -34.12 -6.27 0.12
C GLY A 62 -33.81 -5.67 1.48
N SER A 63 -34.76 -5.00 2.12
CA SER A 63 -34.60 -4.46 3.48
C SER A 63 -34.34 -5.53 4.54
N SER A 64 -34.75 -6.78 4.27
CA SER A 64 -34.49 -7.97 5.09
C SER A 64 -33.21 -8.71 4.71
N ALA A 65 -32.48 -8.26 3.69
CA ALA A 65 -31.26 -8.92 3.25
C ALA A 65 -30.11 -8.70 4.24
N PRO A 66 -29.25 -9.70 4.47
CA PRO A 66 -28.24 -9.64 5.53
C PRO A 66 -27.21 -8.52 5.33
N LEU A 67 -26.94 -8.13 4.07
CA LEU A 67 -25.98 -7.07 3.73
C LEU A 67 -26.66 -5.73 3.36
N HIS A 68 -27.96 -5.56 3.62
CA HIS A 68 -28.67 -4.32 3.31
C HIS A 68 -28.06 -3.09 4.02
N PHE A 69 -27.46 -3.28 5.20
CA PHE A 69 -26.77 -2.22 5.93
C PHE A 69 -25.61 -1.58 5.12
N LEU A 70 -25.00 -2.30 4.18
CA LEU A 70 -23.94 -1.77 3.30
C LEU A 70 -24.46 -0.63 2.42
N ILE A 71 -25.72 -0.70 1.97
CA ILE A 71 -26.36 0.40 1.25
C ILE A 71 -26.45 1.63 2.14
N SER A 72 -26.85 1.46 3.40
CA SER A 72 -26.97 2.56 4.36
C SER A 72 -25.63 3.24 4.62
N ILE A 73 -24.56 2.46 4.79
CA ILE A 73 -23.20 2.99 4.94
C ILE A 73 -22.76 3.73 3.68
N ARG A 74 -22.96 3.16 2.49
CA ARG A 74 -22.60 3.78 1.21
C ARG A 74 -23.35 5.09 0.96
N ARG A 75 -24.66 5.12 1.22
CA ARG A 75 -25.46 6.36 1.14
C ARG A 75 -24.97 7.41 2.12
N ARG A 76 -24.63 7.02 3.34
CA ARG A 76 -24.08 7.94 4.36
C ARG A 76 -22.74 8.50 3.92
N TYR A 77 -21.86 7.66 3.40
CA TYR A 77 -20.57 8.04 2.85
C TYR A 77 -20.75 9.06 1.72
N ILE A 78 -21.51 8.73 0.67
CA ILE A 78 -21.72 9.63 -0.48
C ILE A 78 -22.39 10.95 -0.07
N ARG A 79 -23.31 10.92 0.90
CA ARG A 79 -23.93 12.15 1.43
C ARG A 79 -22.91 13.04 2.13
N ALA A 80 -21.97 12.44 2.88
CA ALA A 80 -20.94 13.17 3.61
C ALA A 80 -19.82 13.68 2.69
N THR A 81 -19.29 12.82 1.82
CA THR A 81 -18.10 13.09 1.02
C THR A 81 -18.41 13.68 -0.34
N SER A 82 -19.59 13.38 -0.90
CA SER A 82 -19.93 13.66 -2.30
C SER A 82 -18.89 13.10 -3.26
N ASP A 83 -18.40 11.90 -2.96
CA ASP A 83 -17.38 11.22 -3.77
C ASP A 83 -17.89 10.97 -5.20
N PRO A 84 -17.20 11.48 -6.23
CA PRO A 84 -17.64 11.38 -7.62
C PRO A 84 -17.42 9.99 -8.25
N PHE A 85 -16.63 9.11 -7.62
CA PHE A 85 -16.36 7.77 -8.12
C PHE A 85 -17.46 6.78 -7.76
N PHE A 86 -18.22 7.08 -6.70
CA PHE A 86 -19.22 6.18 -6.16
C PHE A 86 -20.64 6.73 -6.29
N SER A 87 -21.51 5.91 -6.86
CA SER A 87 -22.94 6.18 -6.98
C SER A 87 -23.72 5.64 -5.75
N ALA A 88 -24.82 6.31 -5.40
CA ALA A 88 -25.67 5.91 -4.26
C ALA A 88 -26.37 4.56 -4.47
N SER A 89 -26.50 4.13 -5.73
CA SER A 89 -26.98 2.80 -6.10
C SER A 89 -25.78 1.90 -6.43
N PRO A 90 -25.54 0.79 -5.73
CA PRO A 90 -24.44 -0.12 -6.03
C PRO A 90 -24.55 -0.76 -7.42
N ALA A 91 -25.77 -0.84 -7.96
CA ALA A 91 -26.03 -1.40 -9.30
C ALA A 91 -25.75 -0.42 -10.44
N ALA A 92 -25.50 0.85 -10.14
CA ALA A 92 -25.08 1.81 -11.16
C ALA A 92 -23.59 1.61 -11.42
N SER A 93 -23.24 1.35 -12.68
CA SER A 93 -21.85 1.16 -13.12
C SER A 93 -20.95 2.28 -12.61
N PRO A 94 -19.67 2.00 -12.31
CA PRO A 94 -18.69 3.04 -12.01
C PRO A 94 -18.73 4.10 -13.10
N HIS A 95 -18.60 5.37 -12.71
CA HIS A 95 -18.72 6.48 -13.66
C HIS A 95 -17.69 6.43 -14.79
N SER A 96 -16.59 5.71 -14.60
CA SER A 96 -15.49 5.62 -15.56
C SER A 96 -15.09 4.16 -15.84
N PRO A 97 -14.92 3.74 -17.12
CA PRO A 97 -14.50 2.38 -17.48
C PRO A 97 -13.16 1.95 -16.88
N TRP A 98 -12.21 2.87 -16.73
CA TRP A 98 -10.92 2.60 -16.10
C TRP A 98 -11.09 2.19 -14.63
N LEU A 99 -11.97 2.88 -13.90
CA LEU A 99 -12.26 2.58 -12.49
C LEU A 99 -12.91 1.20 -12.36
N GLN A 100 -13.78 0.84 -13.30
CA GLN A 100 -14.35 -0.50 -13.35
C GLN A 100 -13.27 -1.60 -13.52
N ALA A 101 -12.26 -1.36 -14.35
CA ALA A 101 -11.14 -2.28 -14.49
C ALA A 101 -10.33 -2.41 -13.18
N PHE A 102 -10.05 -1.30 -12.49
CA PHE A 102 -9.40 -1.36 -11.18
C PHE A 102 -10.22 -2.10 -10.14
N LEU A 103 -11.55 -1.96 -10.13
CA LEU A 103 -12.42 -2.71 -9.22
C LEU A 103 -12.39 -4.22 -9.51
N TYR A 104 -12.25 -4.64 -10.77
CA TYR A 104 -12.02 -6.06 -11.09
C TYR A 104 -10.67 -6.56 -10.59
N VAL A 105 -9.60 -5.76 -10.78
CA VAL A 105 -8.27 -6.08 -10.24
C VAL A 105 -8.30 -6.14 -8.72
N GLU A 106 -9.07 -5.25 -8.09
CA GLU A 106 -9.25 -5.22 -6.65
C GLU A 106 -9.94 -6.49 -6.16
N LEU A 107 -11.05 -6.86 -6.79
CA LEU A 107 -11.79 -8.08 -6.46
C LEU A 107 -10.96 -9.36 -6.65
N LEU A 108 -10.27 -9.48 -7.79
CA LEU A 108 -9.62 -10.73 -8.20
C LEU A 108 -8.21 -10.89 -7.65
N VAL A 109 -7.51 -9.80 -7.34
CA VAL A 109 -6.09 -9.84 -6.96
C VAL A 109 -5.87 -9.13 -5.63
N GLN A 110 -6.27 -7.88 -5.49
CA GLN A 110 -5.96 -7.08 -4.30
C GLN A 110 -6.65 -7.63 -3.05
N LEU A 111 -7.91 -8.05 -3.13
CA LEU A 111 -8.67 -8.58 -1.99
C LEU A 111 -8.15 -9.94 -1.53
N PRO A 112 -7.92 -10.95 -2.40
CA PRO A 112 -7.30 -12.21 -1.99
C PRO A 112 -5.94 -11.98 -1.32
N LEU A 113 -5.12 -11.07 -1.85
CA LEU A 113 -3.86 -10.67 -1.24
C LEU A 113 -4.07 -9.99 0.12
N ALA A 114 -5.04 -9.09 0.26
CA ALA A 114 -5.36 -8.44 1.53
C ALA A 114 -5.75 -9.46 2.60
N VAL A 115 -6.65 -10.39 2.26
CA VAL A 115 -7.07 -11.47 3.17
C VAL A 115 -5.88 -12.34 3.58
N TYR A 116 -5.05 -12.74 2.60
CA TYR A 116 -3.84 -13.50 2.87
C TYR A 116 -2.87 -12.76 3.79
N LEU A 117 -2.62 -11.47 3.54
CA LEU A 117 -1.71 -10.64 4.33
C LEU A 117 -2.23 -10.44 5.76
N VAL A 118 -3.51 -10.12 5.94
CA VAL A 118 -4.14 -10.01 7.26
C VAL A 118 -4.04 -11.34 8.02
N TRP A 119 -4.35 -12.46 7.37
CA TRP A 119 -4.22 -13.78 7.99
C TRP A 119 -2.77 -14.10 8.42
N ARG A 120 -1.78 -13.72 7.61
CA ARG A 120 -0.36 -14.00 7.90
C ARG A 120 0.26 -13.03 8.90
N LEU A 121 -0.17 -11.77 8.92
CA LEU A 121 0.40 -10.70 9.74
C LEU A 121 -0.36 -10.45 11.04
N SER A 122 -1.60 -10.95 11.19
CA SER A 122 -2.38 -10.83 12.44
C SER A 122 -1.75 -11.53 13.65
N SER A 123 -0.82 -12.47 13.42
CA SER A 123 -0.03 -13.08 14.49
C SER A 123 1.21 -12.21 14.77
N LEU A 124 1.14 -11.39 15.83
CA LEU A 124 2.21 -10.52 16.35
C LEU A 124 3.60 -11.17 16.48
N TRP A 125 3.66 -12.51 16.45
CA TRP A 125 4.87 -13.29 16.71
C TRP A 125 5.48 -13.91 15.45
N ARG A 126 4.88 -13.75 14.26
CA ARG A 126 5.38 -14.37 13.04
C ARG A 126 6.32 -13.43 12.29
N ARG A 127 7.58 -13.85 12.16
CA ARG A 127 8.51 -13.22 11.20
C ARG A 127 7.92 -13.29 9.79
N THR A 128 8.10 -12.22 9.03
CA THR A 128 7.74 -12.19 7.62
C THR A 128 8.54 -13.26 6.87
N THR A 129 7.86 -13.98 5.98
CA THR A 129 8.48 -14.94 5.04
C THR A 129 8.64 -14.27 3.67
N PRO A 130 9.57 -14.72 2.81
CA PRO A 130 9.76 -14.13 1.48
C PRO A 130 8.46 -14.02 0.66
N PHE A 131 7.59 -15.04 0.74
CA PHE A 131 6.28 -15.03 0.07
C PHE A 131 5.31 -13.98 0.62
N VAL A 132 5.40 -13.64 1.91
CA VAL A 132 4.57 -12.60 2.52
C VAL A 132 5.09 -11.23 2.11
N GLU A 133 6.40 -11.04 2.11
CA GLU A 133 7.04 -9.81 1.64
C GLU A 133 6.71 -9.54 0.17
N LEU A 134 6.81 -10.56 -0.70
CA LEU A 134 6.42 -10.45 -2.10
C LEU A 134 4.92 -10.13 -2.27
N ALA A 135 4.05 -10.86 -1.58
CA ALA A 135 2.60 -10.61 -1.62
C ALA A 135 2.27 -9.18 -1.16
N ALA A 136 2.95 -8.68 -0.14
CA ALA A 136 2.78 -7.33 0.37
C ALA A 136 3.25 -6.27 -0.64
N VAL A 137 4.38 -6.49 -1.32
CA VAL A 137 4.83 -5.59 -2.40
C VAL A 137 3.80 -5.51 -3.52
N VAL A 138 3.29 -6.65 -4.00
CA VAL A 138 2.27 -6.67 -5.07
C VAL A 138 1.00 -5.94 -4.63
N PHE A 139 0.50 -6.23 -3.42
CA PHE A 139 -0.65 -5.54 -2.84
C PHE A 139 -0.44 -4.03 -2.74
N CYS A 140 0.74 -3.60 -2.27
CA CYS A 140 1.09 -2.19 -2.14
C CYS A 140 1.12 -1.48 -3.50
N CYS A 141 1.74 -2.10 -4.52
CA CYS A 141 1.80 -1.53 -5.86
C CYS A 141 0.40 -1.34 -6.46
N LEU A 142 -0.49 -2.32 -6.33
CA LEU A 142 -1.86 -2.23 -6.82
C LEU A 142 -2.64 -1.12 -6.11
N THR A 143 -2.61 -1.11 -4.77
CA THR A 143 -3.29 -0.10 -3.96
C THR A 143 -2.77 1.30 -4.25
N PHE A 144 -1.44 1.45 -4.37
CA PHE A 144 -0.78 2.71 -4.71
C PHE A 144 -1.21 3.21 -6.09
N MET A 145 -1.12 2.36 -7.12
CA MET A 145 -1.49 2.76 -8.49
C MET A 145 -2.97 3.15 -8.59
N GLY A 146 -3.88 2.38 -7.99
CA GLY A 146 -5.30 2.71 -7.96
C GLY A 146 -5.57 4.04 -7.27
N SER A 147 -4.93 4.26 -6.12
CA SER A 147 -5.08 5.50 -5.35
C SER A 147 -4.50 6.72 -6.07
N VAL A 148 -3.35 6.57 -6.74
CA VAL A 148 -2.76 7.62 -7.58
C VAL A 148 -3.66 7.96 -8.75
N ALA A 149 -4.28 6.96 -9.40
CA ALA A 149 -5.24 7.20 -10.49
C ALA A 149 -6.45 8.00 -9.99
N CYS A 150 -7.02 7.64 -8.84
CA CYS A 150 -8.11 8.40 -8.21
C CYS A 150 -7.68 9.83 -7.84
N CYS A 151 -6.48 10.00 -7.28
CA CYS A 151 -5.91 11.32 -6.99
C CYS A 151 -5.74 12.17 -8.25
N ALA A 152 -5.25 11.58 -9.34
CA ALA A 152 -5.03 12.27 -10.61
C ALA A 152 -6.35 12.72 -11.25
N GLU A 153 -7.38 11.85 -11.25
CA GLU A 153 -8.71 12.19 -11.75
C GLU A 153 -9.40 13.24 -10.87
N LEU A 154 -9.28 13.15 -9.54
CA LEU A 154 -9.77 14.20 -8.64
C LEU A 154 -9.09 15.53 -8.93
N TRP A 155 -7.77 15.51 -9.16
CA TRP A 155 -7.01 16.71 -9.48
C TRP A 155 -7.48 17.36 -10.79
N SER A 156 -7.71 16.58 -11.83
CA SER A 156 -8.21 17.07 -13.14
C SER A 156 -9.69 17.48 -13.13
N MET A 157 -10.47 17.01 -12.15
CA MET A 157 -11.91 17.29 -12.08
C MET A 157 -12.21 18.77 -11.80
N SER A 158 -13.16 19.33 -12.55
CA SER A 158 -13.58 20.73 -12.46
C SER A 158 -14.37 21.01 -11.18
N PHE A 159 -14.28 22.25 -10.69
CA PHE A 159 -15.00 22.71 -9.48
C PHE A 159 -16.53 22.70 -9.61
N LEU A 160 -17.04 22.59 -10.84
CA LEU A 160 -18.48 22.46 -11.12
C LEU A 160 -19.04 21.09 -10.73
N LYS A 161 -18.20 20.03 -10.78
CA LYS A 161 -18.60 18.67 -10.36
C LYS A 161 -18.39 18.44 -8.85
N LEU A 162 -17.37 19.08 -8.26
CA LEU A 162 -17.04 18.94 -6.85
C LEU A 162 -16.52 20.27 -6.27
N SER A 163 -17.20 20.79 -5.24
CA SER A 163 -16.78 22.01 -4.55
C SER A 163 -15.32 21.91 -4.07
N ALA A 164 -14.54 22.98 -4.21
CA ALA A 164 -13.10 23.02 -3.88
C ALA A 164 -12.79 22.52 -2.45
N LYS A 165 -13.64 22.87 -1.47
CA LYS A 165 -13.49 22.43 -0.07
C LYS A 165 -13.69 20.92 0.09
N LYS A 166 -14.68 20.35 -0.59
CA LYS A 166 -14.93 18.89 -0.59
C LYS A 166 -13.86 18.13 -1.35
N LYS A 167 -13.41 18.66 -2.50
CA LYS A 167 -12.29 18.12 -3.28
C LYS A 167 -11.02 18.01 -2.43
N SER A 168 -10.64 19.08 -1.74
CA SER A 168 -9.47 19.08 -0.84
C SER A 168 -9.65 18.10 0.32
N SER A 169 -10.80 18.12 0.99
CA SER A 169 -11.09 17.18 2.10
C SER A 169 -11.03 15.72 1.67
N LEU A 170 -11.56 15.40 0.48
CA LEU A 170 -11.57 14.04 -0.06
C LEU A 170 -10.17 13.60 -0.50
N PHE A 171 -9.43 14.50 -1.16
CA PHE A 171 -8.07 14.25 -1.60
C PHE A 171 -7.13 13.98 -0.41
N TYR A 172 -7.04 14.91 0.54
CA TYR A 172 -6.11 14.79 1.67
C TYR A 172 -6.59 13.82 2.75
N GLY A 173 -7.90 13.72 2.96
CA GLY A 173 -8.47 12.92 4.05
C GLY A 173 -8.74 11.46 3.68
N THR A 174 -9.03 11.16 2.41
CA THR A 174 -9.41 9.80 1.98
C THR A 174 -8.36 9.19 1.07
N TYR A 175 -8.04 9.82 -0.05
CA TYR A 175 -7.21 9.18 -1.09
C TYR A 175 -5.70 9.25 -0.81
N LEU A 176 -5.20 10.39 -0.33
CA LEU A 176 -3.76 10.58 -0.09
C LEU A 176 -3.16 9.58 0.92
N PRO A 177 -3.84 9.23 2.04
CA PRO A 177 -3.38 8.15 2.92
C PRO A 177 -3.15 6.84 2.18
N PHE A 178 -4.03 6.45 1.25
CA PHE A 178 -3.86 5.24 0.43
C PHE A 178 -2.79 5.35 -0.66
N VAL A 179 -2.23 6.54 -0.89
CA VAL A 179 -1.01 6.69 -1.69
C VAL A 179 0.20 6.53 -0.78
N ILE A 180 0.25 7.27 0.33
CA ILE A 180 1.43 7.36 1.18
C ILE A 180 1.70 6.05 1.91
N ILE A 181 0.67 5.47 2.53
CA ILE A 181 0.81 4.26 3.35
C ILE A 181 1.31 3.07 2.52
N PRO A 182 0.67 2.71 1.39
CA PRO A 182 1.14 1.61 0.55
C PRO A 182 2.51 1.87 -0.06
N ALA A 183 2.86 3.13 -0.37
CA ALA A 183 4.20 3.46 -0.84
C ALA A 183 5.27 3.13 0.22
N ILE A 184 5.07 3.58 1.47
CA ILE A 184 6.00 3.32 2.57
C ILE A 184 6.06 1.82 2.88
N MET A 185 4.90 1.16 2.97
CA MET A 185 4.83 -0.28 3.23
C MET A 185 5.48 -1.10 2.10
N GLY A 186 5.28 -0.69 0.85
CA GLY A 186 5.90 -1.32 -0.32
C GLY A 186 7.42 -1.23 -0.29
N ILE A 187 7.97 -0.06 0.08
CA ILE A 187 9.42 0.14 0.23
C ILE A 187 9.99 -0.73 1.36
N ASP A 188 9.35 -0.78 2.53
CA ASP A 188 9.82 -1.63 3.65
C ASP A 188 9.81 -3.12 3.26
N MET A 189 8.75 -3.61 2.62
CA MET A 189 8.67 -5.01 2.21
C MET A 189 9.66 -5.34 1.07
N TYR A 190 9.83 -4.44 0.11
CA TYR A 190 10.80 -4.60 -0.99
C TYR A 190 12.23 -4.65 -0.47
N THR A 191 12.61 -3.74 0.44
CA THR A 191 13.98 -3.70 1.00
C THR A 191 14.30 -4.97 1.79
N ARG A 192 13.37 -5.48 2.60
CA ARG A 192 13.53 -6.78 3.29
C ARG A 192 13.72 -7.93 2.30
N LEU A 193 12.93 -7.96 1.24
CA LEU A 193 13.00 -9.00 0.22
C LEU A 193 14.33 -8.95 -0.53
N ALA A 194 14.77 -7.76 -0.95
CA ALA A 194 16.06 -7.54 -1.62
C ALA A 194 17.25 -8.01 -0.75
N LEU A 195 17.23 -7.69 0.55
CA LEU A 195 18.28 -8.13 1.49
C LEU A 195 18.33 -9.65 1.63
N ARG A 196 17.19 -10.36 1.52
CA ARG A 196 17.17 -11.82 1.53
C ARG A 196 17.77 -12.41 0.25
N PHE A 197 17.44 -11.85 -0.91
CA PHE A 197 18.02 -12.27 -2.19
C PHE A 197 19.54 -12.10 -2.19
N GLN A 198 20.04 -10.94 -1.75
CA GLN A 198 21.49 -10.69 -1.64
C GLN A 198 22.20 -11.71 -0.75
N ARG A 199 21.59 -12.09 0.38
CA ARG A 199 22.14 -13.12 1.28
C ARG A 199 22.15 -14.51 0.63
N ALA A 200 21.10 -14.86 -0.11
CA ALA A 200 21.02 -16.14 -0.83
C ALA A 200 22.10 -16.23 -1.92
N GLU A 201 22.28 -15.18 -2.72
CA GLU A 201 23.33 -15.15 -3.74
C GLU A 201 24.74 -15.24 -3.15
N ALA A 202 25.00 -14.58 -2.02
CA ALA A 202 26.29 -14.64 -1.34
C ALA A 202 26.65 -16.08 -0.88
N VAL A 203 25.65 -16.86 -0.43
CA VAL A 203 25.84 -18.26 -0.04
C VAL A 203 26.15 -19.13 -1.26
N ILE A 204 25.37 -18.97 -2.34
CA ILE A 204 25.59 -19.70 -3.60
C ILE A 204 26.99 -19.43 -4.16
N ASN A 205 27.42 -18.16 -4.16
CA ASN A 205 28.73 -17.76 -4.67
C ASN A 205 29.90 -18.29 -3.83
N LYS A 206 29.71 -18.48 -2.50
CA LYS A 206 30.71 -19.15 -1.66
C LYS A 206 30.82 -20.64 -1.97
N GLY A 207 29.69 -21.31 -2.18
CA GLY A 207 29.66 -22.75 -2.51
C GLY A 207 30.33 -23.08 -3.86
N LYS A 208 30.28 -22.19 -4.85
CA LYS A 208 30.96 -22.36 -6.15
C LYS A 208 32.48 -22.19 -6.08
N ARG A 209 33.03 -21.64 -5.00
CA ARG A 209 34.46 -21.38 -4.82
C ARG A 209 35.18 -22.47 -4.02
N GLN A 210 34.44 -23.45 -3.51
CA GLN A 210 34.95 -24.65 -2.83
C GLN A 210 34.95 -25.82 -3.81
#